data_AF-A0A949TTM5-F1
#
_entry.id   AF-A0A949TTM5-F1
#
_cell.length_a   1.000
_cell.length_b   1.000
_cell.length_c   1.000
_cell.angle_alpha   90.00
_cell.angle_beta   90.00
_cell.angle_gamma   90.00
#
_symmetry.space_group_name_H-M   'P 1'
#
loop_
_entity.id
_entity.type
_entity.pdbx_description
1 polymer ?
#
loop_
_entity_poly.entity_id
_entity_poly.type
_entity_poly.pdbx_seq_one_letter_code
_entity_poly.pdbx_strand_id
1 'polypeptide(L)'
;MDRDPTRIPIILEELRRTWEAQPEMPFAHLLLGLNTHGVSATSTDEEVVQALRAVRGSRLSALPSELAATDRFVLRFADHPRLLSLRGNTVVSWQRQSSGRASRRSAAGPGHADTTPRTPLRPSVWTLSEVRRAEVSMPLVLLDTEGVSHRLGVIERIERLADIERSPEGLHRSERGEGYWCIDVEDDVRLQLGRELVEFRRGRRTSSTRSYRWEQVLECSPGAPLRVRTAGGEIRQFGAVVTWVQIKDQ
;
A
#
# COMPACT_ATOMS: atom_id res chain seq x y z
N MET A 1 -42.40 -5.76 11.72
CA MET A 1 -41.26 -4.91 12.12
C MET A 1 -40.64 -4.15 10.93
N ASP A 2 -41.23 -4.19 9.74
CA ASP A 2 -40.59 -3.78 8.47
C ASP A 2 -40.92 -2.34 8.00
N ARG A 3 -41.27 -1.41 8.92
CA ARG A 3 -41.72 -0.04 8.55
C ARG A 3 -41.29 1.05 9.54
N ASP A 4 -40.35 0.79 10.44
CA ASP A 4 -39.90 1.79 11.43
C ASP A 4 -38.96 2.82 10.77
N PRO A 5 -39.33 4.10 10.63
CA PRO A 5 -38.49 5.11 9.97
C PRO A 5 -37.20 5.42 10.74
N THR A 6 -37.07 5.00 12.01
CA THR A 6 -35.84 5.22 12.79
C THR A 6 -34.63 4.43 12.27
N ARG A 7 -34.83 3.52 11.30
CA ARG A 7 -33.76 2.80 10.58
C ARG A 7 -33.08 3.59 9.46
N ILE A 8 -33.70 4.68 8.98
CA ILE A 8 -33.16 5.54 7.89
C ILE A 8 -31.71 5.99 8.15
N PRO A 9 -31.33 6.47 9.36
CA PRO A 9 -29.96 6.92 9.62
C PRO A 9 -28.90 5.83 9.40
N ILE A 10 -29.21 4.56 9.71
CA ILE A 10 -28.27 3.45 9.55
C ILE A 10 -27.99 3.20 8.07
N ILE A 11 -29.04 3.21 7.24
CA ILE A 11 -28.94 2.98 5.80
C ILE A 11 -28.20 4.14 5.13
N LEU A 12 -28.54 5.38 5.48
CA LEU A 12 -27.87 6.56 4.94
C LEU A 12 -26.39 6.62 5.34
N GLU A 13 -26.04 6.20 6.56
CA GLU A 13 -24.66 6.14 7.00
C GLU A 13 -23.86 5.07 6.24
N GLU A 14 -24.42 3.88 6.00
CA GLU A 14 -23.74 2.87 5.19
C GLU A 14 -23.63 3.27 3.72
N LEU A 15 -24.66 3.95 3.17
CA LEU A 15 -24.61 4.53 1.83
C LEU A 15 -23.49 5.56 1.71
N ARG A 16 -23.41 6.48 2.68
CA ARG A 16 -22.36 7.51 2.78
C ARG A 16 -20.98 6.86 2.83
N ARG A 17 -20.77 5.89 3.73
CA ARG A 17 -19.48 5.16 3.85
C ARG A 17 -19.08 4.45 2.56
N THR A 18 -20.02 3.80 1.87
CA THR A 18 -19.74 3.10 0.62
C THR A 18 -19.37 4.05 -0.50
N TRP A 19 -20.04 5.21 -0.58
CA TRP A 19 -19.76 6.18 -1.62
C TRP A 19 -18.48 6.97 -1.37
N GLU A 20 -18.25 7.42 -0.14
CA GLU A 20 -17.02 8.15 0.25
C GLU A 20 -15.76 7.30 0.12
N ALA A 21 -15.85 5.97 0.28
CA ALA A 21 -14.73 5.06 0.07
C ALA A 21 -14.26 5.00 -1.41
N GLN A 22 -15.05 5.55 -2.34
CA GLN A 22 -14.88 5.45 -3.79
C GLN A 22 -15.23 6.78 -4.47
N PRO A 23 -14.47 7.87 -4.23
CA PRO A 23 -14.78 9.21 -4.72
C PRO A 23 -14.82 9.32 -6.26
N GLU A 24 -14.15 8.41 -6.96
CA GLU A 24 -14.17 8.30 -8.41
C GLU A 24 -15.47 7.71 -8.98
N MET A 25 -16.29 7.07 -8.15
CA MET A 25 -17.52 6.40 -8.58
C MET A 25 -18.70 7.37 -8.63
N PRO A 26 -19.32 7.61 -9.80
CA PRO A 26 -20.56 8.37 -9.88
C PRO A 26 -21.67 7.69 -9.07
N PHE A 27 -22.49 8.48 -8.37
CA PHE A 27 -23.57 7.96 -7.52
C PHE A 27 -24.53 7.01 -8.25
N ALA A 28 -24.86 7.30 -9.51
CA ALA A 28 -25.71 6.43 -10.32
C ALA A 28 -25.11 5.03 -10.55
N HIS A 29 -23.78 4.91 -10.66
CA HIS A 29 -23.11 3.62 -10.77
C HIS A 29 -23.13 2.83 -9.47
N LEU A 30 -23.10 3.51 -8.32
CA LEU A 30 -23.30 2.85 -7.03
C LEU A 30 -24.72 2.24 -6.95
N LEU A 31 -25.75 2.98 -7.37
CA LEU A 31 -27.12 2.46 -7.43
C LEU A 31 -27.25 1.28 -8.39
N LEU A 32 -26.59 1.33 -9.55
CA LEU A 32 -26.53 0.20 -10.48
C LEU A 32 -25.85 -1.03 -9.84
N GLY A 33 -24.77 -0.82 -9.10
CA GLY A 33 -24.07 -1.88 -8.38
C GLY A 33 -24.95 -2.60 -7.36
N LEU A 34 -25.84 -1.86 -6.67
CA LEU A 34 -26.81 -2.48 -5.76
C LEU A 34 -27.73 -3.47 -6.47
N ASN A 35 -28.20 -3.15 -7.68
CA ASN A 35 -29.01 -4.05 -8.49
C ASN A 35 -28.23 -5.30 -8.90
N THR A 36 -26.95 -5.16 -9.24
CA THR A 36 -26.06 -6.31 -9.53
C THR A 36 -25.91 -7.23 -8.32
N HIS A 37 -26.01 -6.70 -7.10
CA HIS A 37 -26.00 -7.45 -5.86
C HIS A 37 -27.41 -7.89 -5.38
N GLY A 38 -28.42 -7.83 -6.25
CA GLY A 38 -29.74 -8.40 -5.99
C GLY A 38 -30.72 -7.47 -5.25
N VAL A 39 -30.37 -6.20 -5.03
CA VAL A 39 -31.29 -5.24 -4.44
C VAL A 39 -32.44 -4.96 -5.41
N SER A 40 -33.67 -5.02 -4.89
CA SER A 40 -34.90 -4.75 -5.64
C SER A 40 -35.93 -4.04 -4.75
N ALA A 41 -37.09 -3.71 -5.30
CA ALA A 41 -38.16 -3.05 -4.57
C ALA A 41 -38.73 -3.87 -3.39
N THR A 42 -38.46 -5.17 -3.34
CA THR A 42 -38.90 -6.07 -2.25
C THR A 42 -37.78 -6.41 -1.27
N SER A 43 -36.59 -5.81 -1.42
CA SER A 43 -35.46 -6.10 -0.54
C SER A 43 -35.64 -5.51 0.85
N THR A 44 -35.12 -6.20 1.86
CA THR A 44 -35.07 -5.67 3.23
C THR A 44 -33.92 -4.69 3.39
N ASP A 45 -33.94 -3.90 4.46
CA ASP A 45 -32.85 -2.96 4.74
C ASP A 45 -31.52 -3.68 5.02
N GLU A 46 -31.57 -4.85 5.66
CA GLU A 46 -30.40 -5.68 5.88
C GLU A 46 -29.79 -6.12 4.56
N GLU A 47 -30.60 -6.52 3.58
CA GLU A 47 -30.13 -6.89 2.23
C GLU A 47 -29.49 -5.70 1.52
N VAL A 48 -30.08 -4.50 1.63
CA VAL A 48 -29.50 -3.26 1.09
C VAL A 48 -28.15 -2.95 1.75
N VAL A 49 -28.05 -3.06 3.07
CA VAL A 49 -26.79 -2.84 3.80
C VAL A 49 -25.74 -3.87 3.41
N GLN A 50 -26.11 -5.14 3.21
CA GLN A 50 -25.19 -6.17 2.73
C GLN A 50 -24.72 -5.90 1.30
N ALA A 51 -25.61 -5.47 0.40
CA ALA A 51 -25.25 -5.07 -0.95
C ALA A 51 -24.31 -3.85 -0.95
N LEU A 52 -24.57 -2.84 -0.11
CA LEU A 52 -23.67 -1.68 0.07
C LEU A 52 -22.28 -2.09 0.54
N ARG A 53 -22.19 -3.06 1.46
CA ARG A 53 -20.91 -3.63 1.91
C ARG A 53 -20.22 -4.42 0.81
N ALA A 54 -20.98 -5.18 0.02
CA ALA A 54 -20.44 -5.92 -1.11
C ALA A 54 -19.87 -5.00 -2.19
N VAL A 55 -20.58 -3.91 -2.54
CA VAL A 55 -20.10 -2.87 -3.45
C VAL A 55 -18.84 -2.18 -2.92
N ARG A 56 -18.80 -1.90 -1.60
CA ARG A 56 -17.62 -1.30 -0.94
C ARG A 56 -16.41 -2.23 -0.95
N GLY A 57 -16.64 -3.54 -0.83
CA GLY A 57 -15.59 -4.54 -0.74
C GLY A 57 -14.64 -4.28 0.43
N SER A 58 -13.34 -4.25 0.15
CA SER A 58 -12.29 -3.96 1.13
C SER A 58 -11.96 -2.48 1.32
N ARG A 59 -12.68 -1.58 0.64
CA ARG A 59 -12.42 -0.13 0.70
C ARG A 59 -12.98 0.49 1.98
N LEU A 60 -12.32 1.54 2.45
CA LEU A 60 -12.71 2.29 3.63
C LEU A 60 -12.83 3.77 3.30
N SER A 61 -13.80 4.44 3.91
CA SER A 61 -13.89 5.91 3.87
C SER A 61 -12.90 6.57 4.84
N ALA A 62 -12.45 5.87 5.88
CA ALA A 62 -11.43 6.34 6.82
C ALA A 62 -10.61 5.20 7.42
N LEU A 63 -9.36 5.45 7.79
CA LEU A 63 -8.61 4.53 8.66
C LEU A 63 -9.18 4.58 10.09
N PRO A 64 -9.20 3.43 10.80
CA PRO A 64 -9.46 3.42 12.23
C PRO A 64 -8.43 4.28 12.99
N SER A 65 -8.86 4.93 14.07
CA SER A 65 -7.97 5.67 14.97
C SER A 65 -7.03 4.74 15.74
N GLU A 66 -7.51 3.54 16.07
CA GLU A 66 -6.77 2.48 16.73
C GLU A 66 -6.56 1.32 15.77
N LEU A 67 -5.31 0.91 15.60
CA LEU A 67 -4.91 -0.12 14.64
C LEU A 67 -4.41 -1.35 15.41
N ALA A 68 -4.97 -2.51 15.10
CA ALA A 68 -4.45 -3.76 15.64
C ALA A 68 -3.09 -4.09 15.03
N ALA A 69 -2.25 -4.85 15.74
CA ALA A 69 -0.92 -5.25 15.25
C ALA A 69 -0.98 -6.03 13.91
N THR A 70 -2.09 -6.70 13.65
CA THR A 70 -2.34 -7.48 12.43
C THR A 70 -3.04 -6.70 11.33
N ASP A 71 -3.47 -5.47 11.59
CA ASP A 71 -4.16 -4.66 10.59
C ASP A 71 -3.22 -4.27 9.46
N ARG A 72 -3.75 -4.35 8.24
CA ARG A 72 -3.00 -4.05 7.02
C ARG A 72 -3.82 -3.17 6.10
N PHE A 73 -3.22 -2.07 5.68
CA PHE A 73 -3.86 -1.11 4.78
C PHE A 73 -2.91 -0.67 3.69
N VAL A 74 -3.51 -0.34 2.54
CA VAL A 74 -2.84 0.35 1.43
C VAL A 74 -3.58 1.65 1.17
N LEU A 75 -2.83 2.73 1.07
CA LEU A 75 -3.34 4.06 0.78
C LEU A 75 -2.72 4.59 -0.51
N ARG A 76 -3.58 5.13 -1.37
CA ARG A 76 -3.22 5.86 -2.59
C ARG A 76 -3.59 7.33 -2.43
N PHE A 77 -2.91 8.20 -3.16
CA PHE A 77 -3.03 9.65 -3.01
C PHE A 77 -3.32 10.31 -4.36
N ALA A 78 -4.21 11.30 -4.35
CA ALA A 78 -4.67 11.99 -5.55
C ALA A 78 -3.66 13.04 -6.04
N ASP A 79 -2.86 13.61 -5.14
CA ASP A 79 -1.98 14.75 -5.38
C ASP A 79 -0.50 14.36 -5.61
N HIS A 80 -0.14 13.10 -5.35
CA HIS A 80 1.20 12.60 -5.57
C HIS A 80 1.16 11.10 -5.88
N PRO A 81 2.02 10.57 -6.76
CA PRO A 81 2.10 9.13 -7.03
C PRO A 81 2.82 8.38 -5.89
N ARG A 82 2.37 8.57 -4.65
CA ARG A 82 2.86 7.87 -3.47
C ARG A 82 2.01 6.62 -3.25
N LEU A 83 2.64 5.54 -2.80
CA LEU A 83 1.93 4.40 -2.22
C LEU A 83 2.33 4.30 -0.76
N LEU A 84 1.36 4.16 0.14
CA LEU A 84 1.63 3.95 1.54
C LEU A 84 1.06 2.60 1.97
N SER A 85 1.91 1.76 2.55
CA SER A 85 1.52 0.49 3.15
C SER A 85 1.67 0.61 4.65
N LEU A 86 0.63 0.20 5.37
CA LEU A 86 0.59 0.22 6.82
C LEU A 86 0.35 -1.20 7.33
N ARG A 87 1.15 -1.63 8.31
CA ARG A 87 1.05 -2.92 8.99
C ARG A 87 1.18 -2.70 10.49
N GLY A 88 0.08 -2.78 11.24
CA GLY A 88 0.05 -2.39 12.65
C GLY A 88 0.56 -0.96 12.82
N ASN A 89 1.69 -0.79 13.51
CA ASN A 89 2.34 0.51 13.66
C ASN A 89 3.48 0.75 12.67
N THR A 90 3.81 -0.18 11.77
CA THR A 90 4.87 0.02 10.78
C THR A 90 4.28 0.69 9.54
N VAL A 91 4.86 1.83 9.16
CA VAL A 91 4.48 2.57 7.95
C VAL A 91 5.61 2.52 6.93
N VAL A 92 5.26 2.12 5.71
CA VAL A 92 6.17 2.14 4.56
C VAL A 92 5.61 3.09 3.51
N SER A 93 6.29 4.22 3.32
CA SER A 93 5.96 5.20 2.29
C SER A 93 6.88 5.04 1.08
N TRP A 94 6.26 4.84 -0.08
CA TRP A 94 6.93 4.75 -1.38
C TRP A 94 6.65 6.00 -2.17
N GLN A 95 7.64 6.85 -2.37
CA GLN A 95 7.50 7.92 -3.35
C GLN A 95 7.83 7.33 -4.71
N ARG A 96 6.83 7.25 -5.62
CA ARG A 96 7.15 7.10 -7.03
C ARG A 96 7.96 8.33 -7.39
N GLN A 97 9.24 8.16 -7.74
CA GLN A 97 9.95 9.25 -8.36
C GLN A 97 9.16 9.55 -9.62
N SER A 98 8.46 10.69 -9.65
CA SER A 98 8.15 11.34 -10.91
C SER A 98 9.50 11.41 -11.60
N SER A 99 9.67 10.70 -12.71
CA SER A 99 10.79 10.91 -13.61
C SER A 99 10.82 12.42 -13.86
N GLY A 100 11.69 13.10 -13.13
CA GLY A 100 11.61 14.52 -12.96
C GLY A 100 11.74 15.11 -14.35
N ARG A 101 10.76 15.91 -14.76
CA ARG A 101 10.93 16.96 -15.74
C ARG A 101 11.72 16.44 -16.95
N ALA A 102 11.04 15.70 -17.82
CA ALA A 102 11.54 15.45 -19.17
C ALA A 102 12.14 16.76 -19.66
N SER A 103 13.47 16.77 -19.71
CA SER A 103 14.24 17.87 -20.21
C SER A 103 13.61 18.20 -21.55
N ARG A 104 13.13 19.43 -21.73
CA ARG A 104 12.80 19.95 -23.06
C ARG A 104 14.12 20.01 -23.83
N ARG A 105 14.64 18.86 -24.24
CA ARG A 105 15.63 18.73 -25.30
C ARG A 105 14.89 18.14 -26.48
N SER A 106 14.50 19.09 -27.31
CA SER A 106 14.19 19.03 -28.72
C SER A 106 14.34 17.66 -29.40
N ALA A 107 13.25 17.30 -30.08
CA ALA A 107 13.10 16.31 -31.14
C ALA A 107 14.39 15.82 -31.83
N ALA A 108 14.59 14.50 -31.82
CA ALA A 108 15.21 13.77 -32.93
C ALA A 108 14.83 12.27 -32.86
N GLY A 109 14.08 11.80 -33.87
CA GLY A 109 14.05 10.40 -34.30
C GLY A 109 12.92 9.51 -33.74
N PRO A 110 12.06 8.92 -34.59
CA PRO A 110 11.18 7.82 -34.20
C PRO A 110 11.99 6.53 -34.21
N GLY A 111 12.29 5.99 -33.03
CA GLY A 111 12.96 4.69 -32.95
C GLY A 111 13.63 4.44 -31.62
N HIS A 112 12.85 4.02 -30.63
CA HIS A 112 13.13 2.89 -29.72
C HIS A 112 12.03 2.91 -28.65
N ALA A 113 11.29 1.81 -28.53
CA ALA A 113 10.40 1.59 -27.41
C ALA A 113 11.17 1.79 -26.10
N ASP A 114 10.53 2.52 -25.19
CA ASP A 114 11.08 3.02 -23.94
C ASP A 114 11.49 1.87 -23.01
N THR A 115 12.74 1.42 -23.14
CA THR A 115 13.42 0.52 -22.20
C THR A 115 14.12 1.33 -21.10
N THR A 116 13.49 2.37 -20.56
CA THR A 116 14.04 3.00 -19.35
C THR A 116 13.86 2.07 -18.15
N PRO A 117 14.93 1.77 -17.38
CA PRO A 117 14.76 1.07 -16.11
C PRO A 117 13.92 1.96 -15.19
N ARG A 118 12.73 1.49 -14.80
CA ARG A 118 11.93 2.10 -13.72
C ARG A 118 12.85 2.28 -12.52
N THR A 119 13.24 3.53 -12.23
CA THR A 119 14.08 3.84 -11.07
C THR A 119 13.40 3.26 -9.84
N PRO A 120 14.05 2.37 -9.08
CA PRO A 120 13.42 1.67 -7.99
C PRO A 120 13.03 2.69 -6.91
N LEU A 121 11.80 2.56 -6.41
CA LEU A 121 11.19 3.52 -5.50
C LEU A 121 11.87 3.40 -4.15
N ARG A 122 12.28 4.52 -3.55
CA ARG A 122 12.92 4.49 -2.24
C ARG A 122 11.85 4.38 -1.16
N PRO A 123 11.79 3.27 -0.40
CA PRO A 123 10.90 3.20 0.74
C PRO A 123 11.46 4.05 1.89
N SER A 124 10.56 4.73 2.58
CA SER A 124 10.81 5.25 3.93
C SER A 124 10.01 4.40 4.90
N VAL A 125 10.67 3.85 5.91
CA VAL A 125 10.07 3.01 6.96
C VAL A 125 10.16 3.77 8.28
N TRP A 126 9.05 3.83 9.02
CA TRP A 126 8.98 4.47 10.34
C TRP A 126 7.82 3.90 11.16
N THR A 127 7.85 4.16 12.47
CA THR A 127 6.87 3.63 13.43
C THR A 127 5.82 4.68 13.75
N LEU A 128 4.58 4.38 13.41
CA LEU A 128 3.38 5.14 13.75
C LEU A 128 3.11 5.11 15.25
N SER A 129 2.79 6.28 15.80
CA SER A 129 2.23 6.42 17.14
C SER A 129 0.73 6.74 17.11
N GLU A 130 0.28 7.57 16.18
CA GLU A 130 -1.10 8.09 16.17
C GLU A 130 -1.62 8.35 14.75
N VAL A 131 -2.86 7.93 14.46
CA VAL A 131 -3.61 8.36 13.29
C VAL A 131 -4.39 9.63 13.63
N ARG A 132 -3.90 10.80 13.20
CA ARG A 132 -4.55 12.09 13.49
C ARG A 132 -5.66 12.44 12.51
N ARG A 133 -5.47 12.12 11.24
CA ARG A 133 -6.46 12.31 10.18
C ARG A 133 -6.20 11.33 9.05
N ALA A 134 -7.22 10.57 8.66
CA ALA A 134 -7.08 9.58 7.61
C ALA A 134 -8.43 9.26 6.95
N GLU A 135 -9.06 10.28 6.37
CA GLU A 135 -10.33 10.16 5.65
C GLU A 135 -10.08 10.33 4.14
N VAL A 136 -10.80 9.55 3.32
CA VAL A 136 -10.74 9.68 1.87
C VAL A 136 -11.13 11.10 1.45
N SER A 137 -10.47 11.63 0.42
CA SER A 137 -10.53 13.03 -0.04
C SER A 137 -10.00 14.07 0.95
N MET A 138 -9.41 13.66 2.07
CA MET A 138 -8.80 14.57 3.05
C MET A 138 -7.27 14.37 3.14
N PRO A 139 -6.52 15.39 3.62
CA PRO A 139 -5.09 15.22 3.87
C PRO A 139 -4.79 14.16 4.94
N LEU A 140 -3.91 13.22 4.63
CA LEU A 140 -3.39 12.24 5.59
C LEU A 140 -2.41 12.91 6.56
N VAL A 141 -2.67 12.76 7.86
CA VAL A 141 -1.79 13.20 8.94
C VAL A 141 -1.56 12.06 9.92
N LEU A 142 -0.31 11.64 10.01
CA LEU A 142 0.14 10.57 10.91
C LEU A 142 1.23 11.11 11.84
N LEU A 143 1.27 10.67 13.09
CA LEU A 143 2.35 10.97 14.02
C LEU A 143 3.25 9.75 14.16
N ASP A 144 4.56 9.94 14.21
CA ASP A 144 5.49 8.85 14.52
C ASP A 144 5.85 8.81 16.02
N THR A 145 6.62 7.81 16.42
CA THR A 145 7.10 7.63 17.80
C THR A 145 8.13 8.67 18.25
N GLU A 146 8.69 9.46 17.33
CA GLU A 146 9.60 10.57 17.63
C GLU A 146 8.83 11.90 17.79
N GLY A 147 7.51 11.90 17.60
CA GLY A 147 6.66 13.08 17.70
C GLY A 147 6.62 13.92 16.42
N VAL A 148 7.14 13.43 15.30
CA VAL A 148 7.09 14.11 14.00
C VAL A 148 5.73 13.88 13.34
N SER A 149 5.10 14.98 12.92
CA SER A 149 3.84 14.92 12.18
C SER A 149 4.08 14.81 10.68
N HIS A 150 3.76 13.64 10.12
CA HIS A 150 3.86 13.32 8.70
C HIS A 150 2.60 13.74 7.95
N ARG A 151 2.72 14.72 7.06
CA ARG A 151 1.68 15.12 6.09
C ARG A 151 2.02 14.55 4.73
N LEU A 152 1.21 13.61 4.24
CA LEU A 152 1.66 12.70 3.18
C LEU A 152 0.97 12.91 1.82
N GLY A 153 -0.15 13.63 1.80
CA GLY A 153 -0.94 13.95 0.62
C GLY A 153 -2.44 13.85 0.88
N VAL A 154 -3.25 14.10 -0.13
CA VAL A 154 -4.70 13.90 -0.10
C VAL A 154 -5.03 12.46 -0.43
N ILE A 155 -5.75 11.78 0.45
CA ILE A 155 -6.09 10.36 0.30
C ILE A 155 -7.09 10.20 -0.86
N GLU A 156 -6.73 9.39 -1.84
CA GLU A 156 -7.64 8.99 -2.92
C GLU A 156 -8.42 7.73 -2.53
N ARG A 157 -7.73 6.76 -1.93
CA ARG A 157 -8.30 5.45 -1.63
C ARG A 157 -7.61 4.82 -0.42
N ILE A 158 -8.40 4.14 0.40
CA ILE A 158 -7.94 3.31 1.52
C ILE A 158 -8.49 1.90 1.31
N GLU A 159 -7.61 0.90 1.30
CA GLU A 159 -7.97 -0.50 1.12
C GLU A 159 -7.41 -1.34 2.27
N ARG A 160 -8.28 -2.12 2.92
CA ARG A 160 -7.84 -3.13 3.90
C ARG A 160 -7.40 -4.39 3.18
N LEU A 161 -6.21 -4.88 3.51
CA LEU A 161 -5.71 -6.13 2.96
C LEU A 161 -6.18 -7.30 3.82
N ALA A 162 -7.07 -8.13 3.28
CA ALA A 162 -7.58 -9.33 3.96
C ALA A 162 -6.65 -10.55 3.84
N ASP A 163 -5.68 -10.50 2.94
CA ASP A 163 -4.80 -11.64 2.69
C ASP A 163 -3.80 -11.87 3.82
N ILE A 164 -3.53 -13.14 4.10
CA ILE A 164 -2.42 -13.55 4.97
C ILE A 164 -1.13 -13.01 4.38
N GLU A 165 -0.40 -12.29 5.22
CA GLU A 165 0.90 -11.76 4.86
C GLU A 165 1.87 -12.91 4.58
N ARG A 166 2.48 -12.91 3.39
CA ARG A 166 3.46 -13.94 3.03
C ARG A 166 4.84 -13.48 3.42
N SER A 167 5.47 -14.26 4.31
CA SER A 167 6.88 -14.09 4.60
C SER A 167 7.70 -14.14 3.31
N PRO A 168 8.70 -13.25 3.14
CA PRO A 168 9.67 -13.39 2.07
C PRO A 168 10.65 -14.53 2.34
N GLU A 169 10.74 -15.07 3.56
CA GLU A 169 11.63 -16.19 3.87
C GLU A 169 11.23 -17.46 3.09
N GLY A 170 12.22 -18.13 2.50
CA GLY A 170 12.02 -19.29 1.64
C GLY A 170 11.54 -18.96 0.22
N LEU A 171 11.09 -17.73 -0.04
CA LEU A 171 10.49 -17.32 -1.31
C LEU A 171 11.46 -17.53 -2.47
N HIS A 172 11.00 -18.23 -3.51
CA HIS A 172 11.71 -18.34 -4.77
C HIS A 172 11.29 -17.22 -5.73
N ARG A 173 12.22 -16.73 -6.56
CA ARG A 173 11.95 -15.65 -7.52
C ARG A 173 10.84 -16.00 -8.52
N SER A 174 10.73 -17.28 -8.89
CA SER A 174 9.67 -17.80 -9.76
C SER A 174 8.28 -17.75 -9.12
N GLU A 175 8.20 -17.72 -7.79
CA GLU A 175 6.96 -17.80 -7.01
C GLU A 175 6.48 -16.43 -6.51
N ARG A 176 7.29 -15.38 -6.73
CA ARG A 176 7.04 -14.00 -6.26
C ARG A 176 5.65 -13.47 -6.64
N GLY A 177 5.12 -13.87 -7.80
CA GLY A 177 3.92 -13.26 -8.39
C GLY A 177 4.17 -11.78 -8.71
N GLU A 178 3.21 -10.91 -8.41
CA GLU A 178 3.30 -9.46 -8.64
C GLU A 178 3.76 -8.67 -7.41
N GLY A 179 3.73 -9.26 -6.21
CA GLY A 179 4.03 -8.59 -4.95
C GLY A 179 5.47 -8.11 -4.79
N TYR A 180 5.66 -7.05 -4.01
CA TYR A 180 6.97 -6.55 -3.60
C TYR A 180 7.08 -6.61 -2.08
N TRP A 181 8.29 -6.71 -1.54
CA TRP A 181 8.52 -6.58 -0.10
C TRP A 181 9.46 -5.42 0.18
N CYS A 182 9.13 -4.62 1.19
CA CYS A 182 10.12 -3.82 1.90
C CYS A 182 10.75 -4.71 2.95
N ILE A 183 12.07 -4.74 3.04
CA ILE A 183 12.79 -5.35 4.14
C ILE A 183 13.67 -4.27 4.75
N ASP A 184 13.36 -3.89 5.98
CA ASP A 184 14.18 -2.97 6.77
C ASP A 184 15.16 -3.82 7.58
N VAL A 185 16.44 -3.54 7.43
CA VAL A 185 17.50 -4.20 8.20
C VAL A 185 18.29 -3.14 8.97
N GLU A 186 19.10 -3.58 9.93
CA GLU A 186 20.00 -2.69 10.67
C GLU A 186 20.98 -1.92 9.76
N ASP A 187 21.69 -0.94 10.33
CA ASP A 187 22.70 -0.11 9.66
C ASP A 187 22.17 0.76 8.49
N ASP A 188 20.95 1.30 8.62
CA ASP A 188 20.39 2.27 7.65
C ASP A 188 20.26 1.69 6.22
N VAL A 189 20.05 0.36 6.14
CA VAL A 189 19.86 -0.37 4.88
C VAL A 189 18.40 -0.79 4.73
N ARG A 190 17.83 -0.48 3.57
CA ARG A 190 16.50 -0.94 3.16
C ARG A 190 16.59 -1.70 1.87
N LEU A 191 15.87 -2.79 1.78
CA LEU A 191 15.81 -3.59 0.57
C LEU A 191 14.39 -3.61 0.01
N GLN A 192 14.30 -3.45 -1.30
CA GLN A 192 13.09 -3.78 -2.06
C GLN A 192 13.31 -5.13 -2.72
N LEU A 193 12.54 -6.13 -2.29
CA LEU A 193 12.48 -7.44 -2.93
C LEU A 193 11.37 -7.43 -3.98
N GLY A 194 11.77 -7.39 -5.26
CA GLY A 194 10.87 -7.41 -6.41
C GLY A 194 11.40 -8.30 -7.52
N ARG A 195 11.31 -7.82 -8.76
CA ARG A 195 11.97 -8.49 -9.91
C ARG A 195 13.48 -8.59 -9.73
N GLU A 196 14.06 -7.62 -9.03
CA GLU A 196 15.44 -7.60 -8.55
C GLU A 196 15.41 -7.32 -7.05
N LEU A 197 16.51 -7.60 -6.37
CA LEU A 197 16.73 -7.18 -5.00
C LEU A 197 17.47 -5.85 -5.06
N VAL A 198 16.83 -4.77 -4.62
CA VAL A 198 17.42 -3.44 -4.65
C VAL A 198 17.76 -3.02 -3.22
N GLU A 199 19.04 -2.83 -2.93
CA GLU A 199 19.57 -2.28 -1.69
C GLU A 199 19.64 -0.75 -1.79
N PHE A 200 19.06 -0.09 -0.80
CA PHE A 200 19.19 1.33 -0.55
C PHE A 200 19.94 1.52 0.76
N ARG A 201 21.09 2.18 0.71
CA ARG A 201 21.85 2.54 1.91
C ARG A 201 21.81 4.04 2.10
N ARG A 202 21.39 4.48 3.29
CA ARG A 202 21.44 5.89 3.66
C ARG A 202 22.86 6.22 4.15
N GLY A 203 23.51 7.15 3.47
CA GLY A 203 24.72 7.79 3.97
C GLY A 203 24.43 9.21 4.45
N ARG A 204 25.33 9.81 5.23
CA ARG A 204 25.18 11.18 5.77
C ARG A 204 25.06 12.27 4.69
N ARG A 205 25.65 12.06 3.50
CA ARG A 205 25.66 13.04 2.38
C ARG A 205 25.34 12.44 1.01
N THR A 206 25.44 11.12 0.87
CA THR A 206 25.19 10.39 -0.37
C THR A 206 24.49 9.08 -0.05
N SER A 207 23.34 8.85 -0.66
CA SER A 207 22.67 7.54 -0.67
C SER A 207 23.27 6.66 -1.75
N SER A 208 23.53 5.38 -1.47
CA SER A 208 23.87 4.41 -2.52
C SER A 208 22.68 3.52 -2.85
N THR A 209 22.63 3.06 -4.10
CA THR A 209 21.62 2.11 -4.58
C THR A 209 22.35 1.02 -5.34
N ARG A 210 22.11 -0.25 -4.98
CA ARG A 210 22.70 -1.42 -5.63
C ARG A 210 21.59 -2.40 -5.96
N SER A 211 21.63 -2.99 -7.16
CA SER A 211 20.67 -4.01 -7.58
C SER A 211 21.37 -5.36 -7.71
N TYR A 212 20.71 -6.40 -7.23
CA TYR A 212 21.17 -7.78 -7.31
C TYR A 212 20.11 -8.63 -8.02
N ARG A 213 20.58 -9.48 -8.93
CA ARG A 213 19.75 -10.58 -9.43
C ARG A 213 19.70 -11.65 -8.35
N TRP A 214 18.52 -11.97 -7.87
CA TRP A 214 18.29 -12.97 -6.83
C TRP A 214 17.58 -14.21 -7.38
N GLU A 215 17.63 -15.28 -6.59
CA GLU A 215 17.01 -16.57 -6.88
C GLU A 215 16.09 -17.00 -5.73
N GLN A 216 16.59 -16.98 -4.49
CA GLN A 216 15.83 -17.38 -3.31
C GLN A 216 16.21 -16.55 -2.08
N VAL A 217 15.22 -16.20 -1.25
CA VAL A 217 15.46 -15.67 0.10
C VAL A 217 15.61 -16.85 1.06
N LEU A 218 16.74 -16.93 1.75
CA LEU A 218 17.08 -18.06 2.62
C LEU A 218 16.66 -17.80 4.07
N GLU A 219 16.94 -16.60 4.59
CA GLU A 219 16.61 -16.19 5.96
C GLU A 219 16.07 -14.76 5.92
N CYS A 220 14.92 -14.48 6.54
CA CYS A 220 14.36 -13.13 6.63
C CYS A 220 13.53 -12.91 7.92
N SER A 221 13.80 -13.69 8.95
CA SER A 221 13.11 -13.58 10.24
C SER A 221 13.61 -12.35 11.01
N PRO A 222 12.72 -11.57 11.67
CA PRO A 222 13.13 -10.45 12.50
C PRO A 222 14.17 -10.86 13.56
N GLY A 223 15.23 -10.06 13.73
CA GLY A 223 16.38 -10.32 14.59
C GLY A 223 17.47 -11.21 13.98
N ALA A 224 17.19 -11.90 12.87
CA ALA A 224 18.19 -12.72 12.15
C ALA A 224 18.77 -11.95 10.95
N PRO A 225 20.00 -12.25 10.52
CA PRO A 225 20.57 -11.65 9.32
C PRO A 225 19.75 -12.01 8.07
N LEU A 226 19.49 -11.04 7.19
CA LEU A 226 18.90 -11.34 5.90
C LEU A 226 19.91 -12.07 5.01
N ARG A 227 19.53 -13.24 4.50
CA ARG A 227 20.34 -14.01 3.54
C ARG A 227 19.58 -14.27 2.26
N VAL A 228 20.20 -13.96 1.13
CA VAL A 228 19.60 -14.13 -0.20
C VAL A 228 20.59 -14.82 -1.13
N ARG A 229 20.15 -15.91 -1.77
CA ARG A 229 20.88 -16.52 -2.88
C ARG A 229 20.71 -15.67 -4.13
N THR A 230 21.82 -15.24 -4.70
CA THR A 230 21.86 -14.53 -5.97
C THR A 230 21.71 -15.49 -7.15
N ALA A 231 21.34 -14.99 -8.33
CA ALA A 231 21.25 -15.80 -9.53
C ALA A 231 22.61 -16.39 -9.98
N GLY A 232 23.73 -15.91 -9.43
CA GLY A 232 25.06 -16.48 -9.65
C GLY A 232 25.43 -17.58 -8.64
N GLY A 233 24.51 -17.97 -7.76
CA GLY A 233 24.74 -18.98 -6.70
C GLY A 233 25.40 -18.45 -5.43
N GLU A 234 25.95 -17.22 -5.45
CA GLU A 234 26.51 -16.57 -4.26
C GLU A 234 25.41 -16.28 -3.22
N ILE A 235 25.68 -16.55 -1.95
CA ILE A 235 24.83 -16.14 -0.83
C ILE A 235 25.28 -14.76 -0.36
N ARG A 236 24.39 -13.76 -0.50
CA ARG A 236 24.57 -12.41 0.04
C ARG A 236 23.95 -12.33 1.42
N GLN A 237 24.70 -11.80 2.37
CA GLN A 237 24.24 -11.50 3.73
C GLN A 237 24.14 -9.99 3.94
N PHE A 238 23.06 -9.55 4.58
CA PHE A 238 22.84 -8.16 5.03
C PHE A 238 22.71 -8.13 6.56
N GLY A 239 22.39 -6.96 7.12
CA GLY A 239 22.17 -6.77 8.56
C GLY A 239 20.99 -7.59 9.10
N ALA A 240 20.80 -7.54 10.43
CA ALA A 240 19.66 -8.18 11.06
C ALA A 240 18.34 -7.55 10.58
N VAL A 241 17.34 -8.37 10.30
CA VAL A 241 16.02 -7.90 9.86
C VAL A 241 15.33 -7.22 11.04
N VAL A 242 14.96 -5.96 10.86
CA VAL A 242 14.13 -5.22 11.82
C VAL A 242 12.67 -5.57 11.58
N THR A 243 12.23 -5.40 10.33
CA THR A 243 10.86 -5.71 9.91
C THR A 243 10.81 -5.91 8.40
N TRP A 244 9.73 -6.48 7.94
CA TRP A 244 9.40 -6.52 6.52
C TRP A 244 7.90 -6.31 6.34
N VAL A 245 7.53 -5.77 5.18
CA VAL A 245 6.15 -5.47 4.82
C VAL A 245 5.93 -5.89 3.38
N GLN A 246 4.94 -6.75 3.15
CA GLN A 246 4.50 -7.09 1.81
C GLN A 246 3.61 -5.98 1.24
N ILE A 247 3.95 -5.54 0.03
CA ILE A 247 3.23 -4.54 -0.76
C ILE A 247 2.57 -5.22 -1.95
N LYS A 248 1.29 -4.95 -2.11
CA LYS A 248 0.52 -5.28 -3.32
C LYS A 248 0.16 -3.95 -4.00
N ASP A 249 0.65 -3.77 -5.22
CA ASP A 249 0.06 -2.81 -6.15
C ASP A 249 -1.12 -3.57 -6.76
N GLN A 250 -2.34 -3.35 -6.23
CA GLN A 250 -3.56 -3.86 -6.87
C GLN A 250 -3.95 -2.94 -8.03
#